data_AF-A0A352PJH5-F1
#
_entry.id   AF-A0A352PJH5-F1
#
_cell.length_a   1.000
_cell.length_b   1.000
_cell.length_c   1.000
_cell.angle_alpha   90.00
_cell.angle_beta   90.00
_cell.angle_gamma   90.00
#
_symmetry.space_group_name_H-M   'P 1'
#
loop_
_entity.id
_entity.type
_entity.pdbx_description
1 polymer ?
#
loop_
_entity_poly.entity_id
_entity_poly.type
_entity_poly.pdbx_seq_one_letter_code
_entity_poly.pdbx_strand_id
1 'polypeptide(L)'
;MIIKQAPEIIPVLTDPANLLVSVGLAVVTFLALLVALFQERIRKYWNRATLDMEINLTPPDSHQIALSNRNGEIVRQTIYVRVKVIHKKGSAGENVEIMPINFLRVDENNNLSVLKYFLPISLVWSHFQPRTNTIRVPANLFRHCDFGHFIKSQNGNKSILLLDTIVQSNPVADGEIPNVIKSGKYQFELLLSGDNVKTLRKKWEIEFENWSDNESEMLNNNIKIREAK
;
A
#
# COMPACT_ATOMS: atom_id res chain seq x y z
N MET A 1 -91.58 2.50 -2.97
CA MET A 1 -90.54 1.69 -3.65
C MET A 1 -89.40 2.65 -3.99
N ILE A 2 -88.34 2.67 -3.18
CA ILE A 2 -87.21 3.61 -3.34
C ILE A 2 -86.13 2.88 -4.12
N ILE A 3 -85.91 3.28 -5.36
CA ILE A 3 -84.83 2.76 -6.21
C ILE A 3 -83.54 3.46 -5.77
N LYS A 4 -82.67 2.75 -5.03
CA LYS A 4 -81.30 3.19 -4.77
C LYS A 4 -80.55 3.20 -6.11
N GLN A 5 -80.14 4.38 -6.58
CA GLN A 5 -79.17 4.49 -7.66
C GLN A 5 -77.86 3.81 -7.22
N ALA A 6 -77.35 2.93 -8.09
CA ALA A 6 -76.04 2.32 -7.90
C ALA A 6 -74.95 3.41 -7.94
N PRO A 7 -73.90 3.33 -7.10
CA PRO A 7 -72.82 4.28 -7.15
C PRO A 7 -72.14 4.21 -8.51
N GLU A 8 -71.99 5.37 -9.16
CA GLU A 8 -71.20 5.51 -10.37
C GLU A 8 -69.81 4.89 -10.12
N ILE A 9 -69.44 3.94 -10.98
CA ILE A 9 -68.12 3.32 -10.96
C ILE A 9 -67.14 4.46 -11.22
N ILE A 10 -66.40 4.83 -10.18
CA ILE A 10 -65.38 5.88 -10.20
C ILE A 10 -64.45 5.64 -11.41
N PRO A 11 -64.46 6.48 -12.45
CA PRO A 11 -63.65 6.29 -13.66
C PRO A 11 -62.23 6.79 -13.42
N VAL A 12 -61.59 6.36 -12.33
CA VAL A 12 -60.22 6.82 -12.00
C VAL A 12 -59.15 5.96 -12.69
N LEU A 13 -59.53 4.84 -13.31
CA LEU A 13 -58.58 3.87 -13.89
C LEU A 13 -58.60 3.73 -15.42
N THR A 14 -59.41 4.49 -16.16
CA THR A 14 -59.53 4.37 -17.62
C THR A 14 -58.96 5.55 -18.42
N ASP A 15 -58.45 6.60 -17.77
CA ASP A 15 -57.81 7.71 -18.48
C ASP A 15 -56.35 7.35 -18.82
N PRO A 16 -55.98 7.24 -20.12
CA PRO A 16 -54.60 6.97 -20.52
C PRO A 16 -53.61 8.02 -20.00
N ALA A 17 -54.06 9.26 -19.74
CA ALA A 17 -53.23 10.28 -19.10
C ALA A 17 -52.84 9.90 -17.66
N ASN A 18 -53.77 9.35 -16.88
CA ASN A 18 -53.51 8.91 -15.51
C ASN A 18 -52.59 7.68 -15.45
N LEU A 19 -52.69 6.79 -16.45
CA LEU A 19 -51.78 5.65 -16.60
C LEU A 19 -50.35 6.12 -16.91
N LEU A 20 -50.18 7.05 -17.85
CA LEU A 20 -48.87 7.63 -18.17
C LEU A 20 -48.25 8.36 -16.97
N VAL A 21 -49.04 9.13 -16.23
CA VAL A 21 -48.58 9.81 -15.01
C VAL A 21 -48.16 8.80 -13.94
N SER A 22 -48.93 7.73 -13.75
CA SER A 22 -48.62 6.69 -12.75
C SER A 22 -47.37 5.89 -13.11
N VAL A 23 -47.22 5.51 -14.38
CA VAL A 23 -46.01 4.84 -14.87
C VAL A 23 -44.79 5.77 -14.76
N GLY A 24 -44.95 7.05 -15.12
CA GLY A 24 -43.91 8.06 -14.98
C GLY A 24 -43.45 8.23 -13.54
N LEU A 25 -44.40 8.34 -12.59
CA LEU A 25 -44.11 8.40 -11.16
C LEU A 25 -43.39 7.13 -10.69
N ALA A 26 -43.87 5.95 -11.07
CA ALA A 26 -43.24 4.69 -10.68
C ALA A 26 -41.79 4.59 -11.18
N VAL A 27 -41.52 4.99 -12.42
CA VAL A 27 -40.15 5.02 -12.99
C VAL A 27 -39.26 6.01 -12.24
N VAL A 28 -39.76 7.23 -11.98
CA VAL A 28 -38.99 8.25 -11.23
C VAL A 28 -38.70 7.78 -9.81
N THR A 29 -39.67 7.23 -9.09
CA THR A 29 -39.48 6.69 -7.74
C THR A 29 -38.49 5.52 -7.74
N PHE A 30 -38.58 4.62 -8.72
CA PHE A 30 -37.63 3.52 -8.87
C PHE A 30 -36.21 4.02 -9.13
N LEU A 31 -36.02 4.99 -10.03
CA LEU A 31 -34.72 5.61 -10.30
C LEU A 31 -34.17 6.35 -9.09
N ALA A 32 -35.01 7.10 -8.36
CA ALA A 32 -34.61 7.77 -7.13
C ALA A 32 -34.15 6.76 -6.07
N LEU A 33 -34.83 5.62 -5.95
CA LEU A 33 -34.46 4.55 -5.03
C LEU A 33 -33.15 3.88 -5.46
N LEU A 34 -32.92 3.65 -6.76
CA LEU A 34 -31.63 3.18 -7.26
C LEU A 34 -30.52 4.19 -6.93
N VAL A 35 -30.72 5.47 -7.20
CA VAL A 35 -29.72 6.49 -6.86
C VAL A 35 -29.48 6.51 -5.35
N ALA A 36 -30.50 6.48 -4.51
CA ALA A 36 -30.34 6.44 -3.05
C ALA A 36 -29.56 5.21 -2.58
N LEU A 37 -29.82 4.03 -3.15
CA LEU A 37 -29.10 2.79 -2.83
C LEU A 37 -27.63 2.80 -3.29
N PHE A 38 -27.34 3.44 -4.44
CA PHE A 38 -26.01 3.40 -5.05
C PHE A 38 -25.20 4.69 -4.87
N GLN A 39 -25.78 5.76 -4.33
CA GLN A 39 -25.13 7.08 -4.18
C GLN A 39 -23.82 6.96 -3.41
N GLU A 40 -23.80 6.18 -2.32
CA GLU A 40 -22.59 6.00 -1.53
C GLU A 40 -21.50 5.25 -2.31
N ARG A 41 -21.87 4.21 -3.08
CA ARG A 41 -20.93 3.46 -3.92
C ARG A 41 -20.35 4.33 -5.05
N ILE A 42 -21.20 5.13 -5.71
CA ILE A 42 -20.79 6.07 -6.76
C ILE A 42 -19.85 7.12 -6.17
N ARG A 43 -20.22 7.73 -5.04
CA ARG A 43 -19.37 8.72 -4.34
C ARG A 43 -18.05 8.13 -3.91
N LYS A 44 -18.04 6.91 -3.35
CA LYS A 44 -16.81 6.19 -2.98
C LYS A 44 -15.93 5.90 -4.19
N TYR A 45 -16.53 5.56 -5.33
CA TYR A 45 -15.80 5.31 -6.57
C TYR A 45 -15.17 6.58 -7.16
N TRP A 46 -15.89 7.70 -7.17
CA TRP A 46 -15.38 8.97 -7.69
C TRP A 46 -14.40 9.70 -6.77
N ASN A 47 -14.53 9.51 -5.45
CA ASN A 47 -13.68 10.17 -4.47
C ASN A 47 -12.54 9.28 -3.93
N ARG A 48 -12.11 8.26 -4.70
CA ARG A 48 -11.01 7.38 -4.30
C ARG A 48 -9.72 8.17 -4.09
N ALA A 49 -8.99 7.78 -3.04
CA ALA A 49 -7.67 8.31 -2.75
C ALA A 49 -6.68 7.89 -3.86
N THR A 50 -5.93 8.86 -4.37
CA THR A 50 -4.76 8.61 -5.21
C THR A 50 -3.54 8.91 -4.37
N LEU A 51 -2.73 7.88 -4.15
CA LEU A 51 -1.51 7.95 -3.36
C LEU A 51 -0.31 7.67 -4.28
N ASP A 52 0.88 8.05 -3.82
CA ASP A 52 2.15 7.83 -4.49
C ASP A 52 3.20 7.31 -3.50
N MET A 53 4.28 6.72 -4.01
CA MET A 53 5.40 6.23 -3.21
C MET A 53 6.72 6.83 -3.68
N GLU A 54 7.54 7.27 -2.74
CA GLU A 54 8.90 7.76 -2.95
C GLU A 54 9.85 7.08 -1.95
N ILE A 55 11.09 6.79 -2.36
CA ILE A 55 12.15 6.29 -1.48
C ILE A 55 13.34 7.25 -1.61
N ASN A 56 13.69 7.93 -0.53
CA ASN A 56 14.80 8.88 -0.48
C ASN A 56 15.87 8.38 0.49
N LEU A 57 17.12 8.32 0.02
CA LEU A 57 18.29 7.92 0.82
C LEU A 57 18.91 9.12 1.55
N THR A 58 18.09 10.01 2.07
CA THR A 58 18.54 11.21 2.79
C THR A 58 17.74 11.38 4.08
N PRO A 59 18.36 11.87 5.16
CA PRO A 59 17.61 12.25 6.36
C PRO A 59 16.53 13.30 6.02
N PRO A 60 15.34 13.26 6.67
CA PRO A 60 14.94 12.33 7.72
C PRO A 60 14.34 10.99 7.20
N ASP A 61 14.21 10.82 5.88
CA ASP A 61 13.53 9.66 5.29
C ASP A 61 14.32 8.36 5.49
N SER A 62 15.65 8.42 5.38
CA SER A 62 16.56 7.29 5.65
C SER A 62 17.80 7.81 6.40
N HIS A 63 18.19 7.17 7.50
CA HIS A 63 19.39 7.52 8.27
C HIS A 63 19.88 6.35 9.13
N GLN A 64 21.05 6.53 9.75
CA GLN A 64 21.64 5.56 10.65
C GLN A 64 20.97 5.61 12.03
N ILE A 65 20.55 4.46 12.51
CA ILE A 65 20.05 4.30 13.87
C ILE A 65 20.82 3.21 14.60
N ALA A 66 20.96 3.39 15.90
CA ALA A 66 21.49 2.40 16.81
C ALA A 66 20.34 1.48 17.27
N LEU A 67 20.44 0.18 16.98
CA LEU A 67 19.52 -0.81 17.55
C LEU A 67 19.97 -1.14 18.98
N SER A 68 19.07 -0.95 19.95
CA SER A 68 19.29 -1.34 21.33
C SER A 68 18.62 -2.68 21.67
N ASN A 69 19.22 -3.44 22.57
CA ASN A 69 18.58 -4.62 23.16
C ASN A 69 17.51 -4.21 24.20
N ARG A 70 16.85 -5.19 24.82
CA ARG A 70 15.85 -4.95 25.88
C ARG A 70 16.42 -4.21 27.10
N ASN A 71 17.73 -4.27 27.31
CA ASN A 71 18.43 -3.60 28.41
C ASN A 71 18.86 -2.17 28.03
N GLY A 72 18.57 -1.71 26.80
CA GLY A 72 18.95 -0.38 26.30
C GLY A 72 20.36 -0.30 25.71
N GLU A 73 21.15 -1.38 25.79
CA GLU A 73 22.52 -1.40 25.26
C GLU A 73 22.48 -1.42 23.73
N ILE A 74 23.30 -0.56 23.11
CA ILE A 74 23.44 -0.51 21.65
C ILE A 74 24.09 -1.81 21.18
N VAL A 75 23.36 -2.60 20.41
CA VAL A 75 23.80 -3.87 19.85
C VAL A 75 24.52 -3.65 18.52
N ARG A 76 23.99 -2.77 17.67
CA ARG A 76 24.53 -2.54 16.32
C ARG A 76 24.04 -1.25 15.69
N GLN A 77 24.85 -0.69 14.81
CA GLN A 77 24.46 0.38 13.89
C GLN A 77 23.73 -0.22 12.69
N THR A 78 22.68 0.46 12.24
CA THR A 78 21.85 0.04 11.11
C THR A 78 21.44 1.23 10.27
N ILE A 79 21.35 1.08 8.96
CA ILE A 79 20.80 2.11 8.07
C ILE A 79 19.38 1.71 7.75
N TYR A 80 18.38 2.43 8.25
CA TYR A 80 17.00 2.14 7.86
C TYR A 80 16.61 2.91 6.60
N VAL A 81 15.71 2.35 5.80
CA VAL A 81 15.14 2.97 4.61
C VAL A 81 13.62 2.94 4.70
N ARG A 82 12.98 4.07 4.36
CA ARG A 82 11.52 4.19 4.36
C ARG A 82 10.95 4.49 2.99
N VAL A 83 9.75 3.97 2.77
CA VAL A 83 8.86 4.41 1.71
C VAL A 83 8.00 5.55 2.24
N LYS A 84 8.09 6.70 1.59
CA LYS A 84 7.21 7.85 1.84
C LYS A 84 5.97 7.71 0.98
N VAL A 85 4.81 7.52 1.62
CA VAL A 85 3.51 7.43 0.95
C VAL A 85 2.82 8.78 1.01
N ILE A 86 2.61 9.37 -0.17
CA ILE A 86 2.14 10.76 -0.30
C ILE A 86 0.73 10.75 -0.86
N HIS A 87 -0.17 11.49 -0.21
CA HIS A 87 -1.50 11.75 -0.76
C HIS A 87 -1.41 12.76 -1.92
N LYS A 88 -2.02 12.43 -3.06
CA LYS A 88 -2.06 13.29 -4.26
C LYS A 88 -3.44 13.85 -4.55
N LYS A 89 -4.52 13.05 -4.40
CA LYS A 89 -5.89 13.46 -4.75
C LYS A 89 -6.95 12.61 -4.04
N GLY A 90 -8.18 13.13 -3.93
CA GLY A 90 -9.36 12.40 -3.45
C GLY A 90 -9.51 12.46 -1.94
N SER A 91 -10.27 11.52 -1.35
CA SER A 91 -10.36 11.39 0.10
C SER A 91 -9.04 10.91 0.73
N ALA A 92 -8.95 10.90 2.06
CA ALA A 92 -7.90 10.15 2.76
C ALA A 92 -7.92 8.68 2.32
N GLY A 93 -6.75 8.03 2.30
CA GLY A 93 -6.65 6.60 2.07
C GLY A 93 -6.91 5.85 3.37
N GLU A 94 -7.82 4.87 3.35
CA GLU A 94 -8.13 3.99 4.49
C GLU A 94 -7.52 2.61 4.31
N ASN A 95 -7.12 1.99 5.43
CA ASN A 95 -6.52 0.66 5.47
C ASN A 95 -5.41 0.45 4.44
N VAL A 96 -4.57 1.48 4.30
CA VAL A 96 -3.48 1.51 3.32
C VAL A 96 -2.40 0.53 3.75
N GLU A 97 -1.96 -0.29 2.80
CA GLU A 97 -0.93 -1.32 2.97
C GLU A 97 0.09 -1.23 1.83
N ILE A 98 1.37 -1.49 2.17
CA ILE A 98 2.45 -1.64 1.19
C ILE A 98 3.01 -3.06 1.29
N MET A 99 3.20 -3.71 0.16
CA MET A 99 3.78 -5.04 0.08
C MET A 99 4.81 -5.12 -1.05
N PRO A 100 6.05 -5.59 -0.80
CA PRO A 100 6.92 -6.06 -1.85
C PRO A 100 6.32 -7.33 -2.47
N ILE A 101 5.99 -7.28 -3.75
CA ILE A 101 5.32 -8.38 -4.46
C ILE A 101 6.23 -9.14 -5.41
N ASN A 102 7.41 -8.59 -5.71
CA ASN A 102 8.41 -9.26 -6.51
C ASN A 102 9.81 -8.77 -6.10
N PHE A 103 10.79 -9.68 -6.15
CA PHE A 103 12.18 -9.40 -5.87
C PHE A 103 13.05 -10.28 -6.78
N LEU A 104 13.70 -9.62 -7.74
CA LEU A 104 14.47 -10.23 -8.82
C LEU A 104 15.93 -9.87 -8.62
N ARG A 105 16.82 -10.86 -8.67
CA ARG A 105 18.26 -10.63 -8.71
C ARG A 105 18.69 -10.33 -10.14
N VAL A 106 19.51 -9.30 -10.27
CA VAL A 106 20.18 -8.92 -11.52
C VAL A 106 21.57 -9.54 -11.52
N ASP A 107 21.88 -10.35 -12.54
CA ASP A 107 23.22 -10.93 -12.70
C ASP A 107 24.19 -9.97 -13.43
N GLU A 108 25.43 -10.40 -13.65
CA GLU A 108 26.46 -9.61 -14.35
C GLU A 108 26.10 -9.30 -15.82
N ASN A 109 25.22 -10.11 -16.41
CA ASN A 109 24.74 -9.97 -17.79
C ASN A 109 23.41 -9.19 -17.86
N ASN A 110 22.95 -8.60 -16.76
CA ASN A 110 21.64 -7.94 -16.61
C ASN A 110 20.42 -8.86 -16.80
N ASN A 111 20.58 -10.18 -16.66
CA ASN A 111 19.43 -11.08 -16.62
C ASN A 111 18.76 -11.01 -15.25
N LEU A 112 17.43 -11.12 -15.27
CA LEU A 112 16.58 -11.14 -14.08
C LEU A 112 16.28 -12.58 -13.68
N SER A 113 16.54 -12.91 -12.42
CA SER A 113 16.17 -14.19 -11.83
C SER A 113 15.36 -13.98 -10.55
N VAL A 114 14.26 -14.72 -10.40
CA VAL A 114 13.42 -14.62 -9.20
C VAL A 114 14.21 -15.13 -8.00
N LEU A 115 14.17 -14.40 -6.88
CA LEU A 115 14.68 -14.91 -5.61
C LEU A 115 13.84 -16.11 -5.15
N LYS A 116 14.43 -17.30 -5.22
CA LYS A 116 13.78 -18.60 -4.94
C LYS A 116 12.96 -18.61 -3.64
N TYR A 117 13.47 -17.98 -2.59
CA TYR A 117 12.88 -17.99 -1.26
C TYR A 117 12.20 -16.68 -0.86
N PHE A 118 12.06 -15.72 -1.78
CA PHE A 118 11.35 -14.48 -1.49
C PHE A 118 9.86 -14.76 -1.22
N LEU A 119 9.35 -14.17 -0.14
CA LEU A 119 7.96 -14.30 0.27
C LEU A 119 7.31 -12.91 0.34
N PRO A 120 6.28 -12.62 -0.49
CA PRO A 120 5.54 -11.37 -0.40
C PRO A 120 4.83 -11.24 0.95
N ILE A 121 5.26 -10.30 1.77
CA ILE A 121 4.67 -9.99 3.07
C ILE A 121 4.60 -8.46 3.21
N SER A 122 3.48 -7.97 3.75
CA SER A 122 3.26 -6.56 4.01
C SER A 122 4.32 -5.94 4.93
N LEU A 123 4.67 -4.70 4.63
CA LEU A 123 5.61 -3.90 5.40
C LEU A 123 4.94 -3.26 6.63
N VAL A 124 5.75 -2.86 7.60
CA VAL A 124 5.30 -2.18 8.81
C VAL A 124 5.26 -0.67 8.61
N TRP A 125 4.20 0.00 9.10
CA TRP A 125 4.16 1.45 9.13
C TRP A 125 5.06 2.03 10.22
N SER A 126 5.87 3.04 9.87
CA SER A 126 6.78 3.70 10.79
C SER A 126 6.01 4.46 11.88
N HIS A 127 6.55 4.49 13.10
CA HIS A 127 6.01 5.28 14.22
C HIS A 127 4.66 4.80 14.79
N PHE A 128 4.28 3.54 14.57
CA PHE A 128 3.08 2.95 15.18
C PHE A 128 3.44 1.91 16.24
N GLN A 129 2.84 2.07 17.42
CA GLN A 129 2.91 1.10 18.52
C GLN A 129 1.48 0.83 19.02
N PRO A 130 0.96 -0.41 18.92
CA PRO A 130 1.61 -1.59 18.35
C PRO A 130 1.86 -1.45 16.83
N ARG A 131 2.76 -2.28 16.30
CA ARG A 131 3.02 -2.35 14.84
C ARG A 131 1.72 -2.68 14.11
N THR A 132 1.46 -2.00 12.99
CA THR A 132 0.29 -2.22 12.13
C THR A 132 0.72 -2.23 10.66
N ASN A 133 0.02 -3.00 9.82
CA ASN A 133 0.17 -3.03 8.35
C ASN A 133 -0.86 -2.17 7.62
N THR A 134 -1.97 -1.83 8.27
CA THR A 134 -3.04 -1.04 7.67
C THR A 134 -3.15 0.30 8.37
N ILE A 135 -3.17 1.38 7.60
CA ILE A 135 -3.29 2.71 8.18
C ILE A 135 -4.10 3.69 7.36
N ARG A 136 -4.55 4.76 8.02
CA ARG A 136 -5.08 5.94 7.35
C ARG A 136 -3.94 6.85 6.88
N VAL A 137 -3.88 7.14 5.58
CA VAL A 137 -3.06 8.22 5.00
C VAL A 137 -3.94 9.46 4.83
N PRO A 138 -3.75 10.52 5.65
CA PRO A 138 -4.62 11.69 5.58
C PRO A 138 -4.51 12.44 4.25
N ALA A 139 -5.58 13.14 3.86
CA ALA A 139 -5.56 13.99 2.68
C ALA A 139 -4.51 15.10 2.81
N ASN A 140 -3.80 15.38 1.72
CA ASN A 140 -2.72 16.39 1.62
C ASN A 140 -1.52 16.17 2.56
N LEU A 141 -1.39 14.99 3.17
CA LEU A 141 -0.27 14.62 4.03
C LEU A 141 0.43 13.37 3.51
N PHE A 142 1.49 12.95 4.20
CA PHE A 142 2.21 11.72 3.94
C PHE A 142 2.36 10.88 5.20
N ARG A 143 2.70 9.60 5.01
CA ARG A 143 3.12 8.68 6.07
C ARG A 143 4.36 7.93 5.60
N HIS A 144 5.18 7.49 6.55
CA HIS A 144 6.30 6.61 6.26
C HIS A 144 5.97 5.17 6.58
N CYS A 145 6.43 4.26 5.73
CA CYS A 145 6.41 2.83 5.92
C CYS A 145 7.86 2.34 5.90
N ASP A 146 8.24 1.49 6.85
CA ASP A 146 9.60 0.97 6.94
C ASP A 146 9.78 -0.08 5.82
N PHE A 147 10.66 0.20 4.85
CA PHE A 147 10.99 -0.76 3.79
C PHE A 147 11.85 -1.89 4.35
N GLY A 148 12.85 -1.50 5.13
CA GLY A 148 13.82 -2.40 5.72
C GLY A 148 15.00 -1.63 6.27
N HIS A 149 15.95 -2.38 6.82
CA HIS A 149 17.19 -1.84 7.32
C HIS A 149 18.38 -2.68 6.89
N PHE A 150 19.49 -2.00 6.62
CA PHE A 150 20.77 -2.62 6.32
C PHE A 150 21.56 -2.84 7.59
N ILE A 151 22.19 -4.01 7.66
CA ILE A 151 23.14 -4.38 8.71
C ILE A 151 24.44 -4.91 8.12
N LYS A 152 25.52 -4.82 8.89
CA LYS A 152 26.77 -5.51 8.60
C LYS A 152 26.60 -7.03 8.77
N SER A 153 27.05 -7.79 7.78
CA SER A 153 27.13 -9.26 7.84
C SER A 153 28.12 -9.69 8.92
N GLN A 154 27.86 -10.83 9.58
CA GLN A 154 28.80 -11.40 10.54
C GLN A 154 30.07 -11.96 9.88
N ASN A 155 29.97 -12.37 8.60
CA ASN A 155 31.04 -13.08 7.89
C ASN A 155 31.84 -12.17 6.93
N GLY A 156 32.02 -10.90 7.28
CA GLY A 156 32.85 -9.95 6.53
C GLY A 156 32.22 -8.57 6.42
N ASN A 157 32.78 -7.74 5.53
CA ASN A 157 32.35 -6.35 5.37
C ASN A 157 31.23 -6.16 4.33
N LYS A 158 30.28 -7.09 4.26
CA LYS A 158 29.14 -7.03 3.34
C LYS A 158 27.89 -6.53 4.05
N SER A 159 27.07 -5.77 3.33
CA SER A 159 25.76 -5.32 3.78
C SER A 159 24.69 -6.38 3.51
N ILE A 160 23.74 -6.50 4.42
CA ILE A 160 22.55 -7.34 4.32
C ILE A 160 21.33 -6.46 4.53
N LEU A 161 20.33 -6.54 3.66
CA LEU A 161 19.05 -5.87 3.82
C LEU A 161 18.05 -6.80 4.52
N LEU A 162 17.44 -6.36 5.60
CA LEU A 162 16.32 -7.02 6.24
C LEU A 162 15.06 -6.22 5.92
N LEU A 163 14.10 -6.83 5.23
CA LEU A 163 12.82 -6.17 4.96
C LEU A 163 12.00 -6.12 6.26
N ASP A 164 11.47 -4.93 6.58
CA ASP A 164 10.70 -4.67 7.80
C ASP A 164 9.24 -5.08 7.61
N THR A 165 9.04 -6.40 7.55
CA THR A 165 7.74 -7.04 7.38
C THR A 165 6.97 -7.15 8.69
N ILE A 166 5.65 -7.27 8.59
CA ILE A 166 4.75 -7.37 9.76
C ILE A 166 4.97 -8.62 10.61
N VAL A 167 5.51 -9.66 9.98
CA VAL A 167 5.93 -10.90 10.63
C VAL A 167 7.30 -11.26 10.11
N GLN A 168 8.18 -11.66 11.03
CA GLN A 168 9.48 -12.21 10.68
C GLN A 168 9.28 -13.62 10.11
N SER A 169 9.80 -13.88 8.91
CA SER A 169 9.71 -15.20 8.32
C SER A 169 10.62 -16.19 9.06
N ASN A 170 10.13 -17.42 9.21
CA ASN A 170 10.98 -18.53 9.67
C ASN A 170 11.99 -18.91 8.58
N PRO A 171 13.14 -19.49 8.95
CA PRO A 171 14.04 -20.10 7.98
C PRO A 171 13.34 -21.17 7.16
N VAL A 172 13.67 -21.24 5.86
CA VAL A 172 13.19 -22.25 4.91
C VAL A 172 14.31 -23.23 4.56
N ALA A 173 14.12 -24.04 3.50
CA ALA A 173 15.16 -24.93 3.00
C ALA A 173 16.51 -24.21 2.82
N ASP A 174 17.60 -24.91 3.10
CA ASP A 174 18.97 -24.39 3.08
C ASP A 174 19.29 -23.31 4.15
N GLY A 175 18.38 -23.10 5.12
CA GLY A 175 18.57 -22.13 6.19
C GLY A 175 18.38 -20.66 5.77
N GLU A 176 17.85 -20.43 4.56
CA GLU A 176 17.58 -19.09 4.04
C GLU A 176 16.37 -18.46 4.73
N ILE A 177 16.40 -17.14 4.92
CA ILE A 177 15.30 -16.39 5.54
C ILE A 177 14.68 -15.49 4.46
N PRO A 178 13.39 -15.66 4.11
CA PRO A 178 12.75 -14.97 2.99
C PRO A 178 12.88 -13.46 2.91
N ASN A 179 12.90 -12.77 4.07
CA ASN A 179 13.00 -11.32 4.16
C ASN A 179 14.42 -10.80 4.37
N VAL A 180 15.44 -11.67 4.26
CA VAL A 180 16.86 -11.32 4.39
C VAL A 180 17.51 -11.37 3.01
N ILE A 181 17.85 -10.20 2.47
CA ILE A 181 18.41 -10.03 1.13
C ILE A 181 19.92 -9.77 1.25
N LYS A 182 20.72 -10.65 0.63
CA LYS A 182 22.19 -10.54 0.59
C LYS A 182 22.61 -9.41 -0.35
N SER A 183 23.84 -8.92 -0.20
CA SER A 183 24.42 -7.92 -1.12
C SER A 183 24.32 -8.33 -2.59
N GLY A 184 24.14 -7.33 -3.46
CA GLY A 184 24.00 -7.50 -4.90
C GLY A 184 23.16 -6.41 -5.54
N LYS A 185 22.78 -6.66 -6.80
CA LYS A 185 21.87 -5.84 -7.61
C LYS A 185 20.52 -6.54 -7.73
N TYR A 186 19.45 -5.79 -7.51
CA TYR A 186 18.09 -6.32 -7.54
C TYR A 186 17.12 -5.34 -8.17
N GLN A 187 16.05 -5.89 -8.71
CA GLN A 187 14.83 -5.16 -9.05
C GLN A 187 13.69 -5.68 -8.17
N PHE A 188 12.93 -4.77 -7.57
CA PHE A 188 11.79 -5.14 -6.75
C PHE A 188 10.56 -4.31 -7.13
N GLU A 189 9.38 -4.84 -6.80
CA GLU A 189 8.11 -4.17 -7.06
C GLU A 189 7.35 -4.00 -5.75
N LEU A 190 6.91 -2.77 -5.48
CA LEU A 190 6.05 -2.44 -4.35
C LEU A 190 4.61 -2.25 -4.84
N LEU A 191 3.68 -2.90 -4.14
CA LEU A 191 2.25 -2.73 -4.28
C LEU A 191 1.72 -1.85 -3.14
N LEU A 192 1.10 -0.73 -3.48
CA LEU A 192 0.35 0.11 -2.57
C LEU A 192 -1.15 -0.11 -2.81
N SER A 193 -1.88 -0.49 -1.76
CA SER A 193 -3.33 -0.75 -1.83
C SER A 193 -4.05 -0.29 -0.57
N GLY A 194 -5.39 -0.29 -0.60
CA GLY A 194 -6.25 0.10 0.52
C GLY A 194 -7.71 0.17 0.08
N ASP A 195 -8.64 0.29 1.03
CA ASP A 195 -10.09 0.11 0.79
C ASP A 195 -10.68 1.08 -0.25
N ASN A 196 -10.22 2.32 -0.21
CA ASN A 196 -10.64 3.39 -1.11
C ASN A 196 -9.47 3.98 -1.89
N VAL A 197 -8.34 3.27 -1.98
CA VAL A 197 -7.13 3.72 -2.66
C VAL A 197 -7.09 3.15 -4.07
N LYS A 198 -6.74 3.99 -5.06
CA LYS A 198 -6.36 3.49 -6.38
C LYS A 198 -5.04 2.73 -6.25
N THR A 199 -5.07 1.42 -6.47
CA THR A 199 -3.90 0.57 -6.40
C THR A 199 -2.77 1.12 -7.27
N LEU A 200 -1.56 1.18 -6.71
CA LEU A 200 -0.35 1.64 -7.37
C LEU A 200 0.72 0.56 -7.27
N ARG A 201 1.39 0.30 -8.40
CA ARG A 201 2.55 -0.58 -8.47
C ARG A 201 3.72 0.25 -8.96
N LYS A 202 4.85 0.20 -8.24
CA LYS A 202 6.10 0.83 -8.66
C LYS A 202 7.24 -0.16 -8.61
N LYS A 203 8.05 -0.14 -9.65
CA LYS A 203 9.28 -0.93 -9.74
C LYS A 203 10.46 -0.07 -9.31
N TRP A 204 11.39 -0.69 -8.62
CA TRP A 204 12.57 -0.05 -8.08
C TRP A 204 13.78 -0.93 -8.37
N GLU A 205 14.93 -0.29 -8.52
CA GLU A 205 16.23 -0.95 -8.55
C GLU A 205 16.96 -0.63 -7.26
N ILE A 206 17.64 -1.63 -6.71
CA ILE A 206 18.47 -1.51 -5.52
C ILE A 206 19.81 -2.21 -5.74
N GLU A 207 20.89 -1.51 -5.43
CA GLU A 207 22.25 -2.04 -5.44
C GLU A 207 22.90 -1.73 -4.08
N PHE A 208 23.46 -2.76 -3.47
CA PHE A 208 24.22 -2.60 -2.22
C PHE A 208 25.25 -3.71 -2.07
N GLU A 209 26.42 -3.37 -1.54
CA GLU A 209 27.50 -4.35 -1.43
C GLU A 209 28.23 -4.30 -0.09
N ASN A 210 29.10 -3.31 0.11
CA ASN A 210 29.97 -3.24 1.27
C ASN A 210 29.35 -2.39 2.37
N TRP A 211 29.69 -2.72 3.61
CA TRP A 211 29.31 -1.94 4.78
C TRP A 211 30.37 -0.87 5.10
N SER A 212 29.93 0.30 5.53
CA SER A 212 30.75 1.33 6.15
C SER A 212 30.07 1.80 7.44
N ASP A 213 30.87 2.10 8.45
CA ASP A 213 30.37 2.68 9.71
C ASP A 213 30.10 4.20 9.57
N ASN A 214 30.40 4.78 8.40
CA ASN A 214 30.08 6.16 8.04
C ASN A 214 28.73 6.23 7.31
N GLU A 215 27.72 6.89 7.90
CA GLU A 215 26.38 7.07 7.33
C GLU A 215 26.42 7.67 5.91
N SER A 216 27.18 8.74 5.72
CA SER A 216 27.26 9.44 4.43
C SER A 216 27.86 8.55 3.33
N GLU A 217 28.86 7.73 3.66
CA GLU A 217 29.41 6.76 2.73
C GLU A 217 28.37 5.68 2.39
N MET A 218 27.63 5.20 3.40
CA MET A 218 26.57 4.21 3.20
C MET A 218 25.46 4.71 2.29
N LEU A 219 24.90 5.88 2.58
CA LEU A 219 23.73 6.42 1.88
C LEU A 219 24.05 7.00 0.50
N ASN A 220 25.26 7.55 0.29
CA ASN A 220 25.60 8.18 -0.99
C ASN A 220 26.31 7.23 -1.96
N ASN A 221 27.08 6.25 -1.46
CA ASN A 221 27.93 5.41 -2.31
C ASN A 221 27.56 3.93 -2.27
N ASN A 222 27.33 3.36 -1.08
CA ASN A 222 27.23 1.92 -0.91
C ASN A 222 25.80 1.37 -1.07
N ILE A 223 24.78 2.21 -0.88
CA ILE A 223 23.37 1.88 -1.12
C ILE A 223 22.88 2.79 -2.24
N LYS A 224 22.33 2.19 -3.30
CA LYS A 224 21.69 2.93 -4.40
C LYS A 224 20.29 2.39 -4.56
N ILE A 225 19.30 3.27 -4.51
CA ILE A 225 17.90 2.94 -4.77
C ILE A 225 17.33 3.96 -5.76
N ARG A 226 16.65 3.49 -6.80
CA ARG A 226 16.01 4.37 -7.79
C ARG A 226 14.74 3.75 -8.34
N GLU A 227 13.77 4.59 -8.71
CA GLU A 227 12.55 4.15 -9.38
C GLU A 227 12.92 3.68 -10.80
N ALA A 228 12.48 2.47 -11.16
CA ALA A 228 12.65 1.93 -12.50
C ALA A 228 11.53 2.49 -13.40
N LYS A 229 11.89 2.87 -14.63
CA LYS A 229 10.94 3.38 -15.64
C LYS A 229 10.10 2.27 -16.26
#